data_AF-A0A1F5WQR3-F1
#
_entry.id   AF-A0A1F5WQR3-F1
#
_cell.length_a   1.000
_cell.length_b   1.000
_cell.length_c   1.000
_cell.angle_alpha   90.00
_cell.angle_beta   90.00
_cell.angle_gamma   90.00
#
_symmetry.space_group_name_H-M   'P 1'
#
loop_
_entity.id
_entity.type
_entity.pdbx_description
1 polymer ?
#
loop_
_entity_poly.entity_id
_entity_poly.type
_entity_poly.pdbx_seq_one_letter_code
_entity_poly.pdbx_strand_id
1 'polypeptide(L)'
;MITKRQKQALDFITDYQGRKEYAPSLDEIRKKLKLSSVSTAHFHVSKLRDLGYLSKEENKPRSIEAFGRETMVKIPLLGTISAGQPIEAIQNKEMIAVPKSKVPSSSEVYALRVVGSSMIDENINDGDVVLVRQQETAENGQKVVALIDNHEATLKKFYKERGYIRLQPANKNIEPLIFRNGRDISIQGIVLDVIREETPISIVFPEIKKETKQYKKLPLNEILCGDSIEEMRKIPDNSIDMTFADPPFNLNKKYGNYKDKKAADDYIKWCEQWLTEMVRITKPTGSILVHNIPKWLIYYANHLNKIAIFKHWIAWDSMSMPLGKTLLPAHYGILFYTKIPKGFKFHELRSPHKKCRTCGEMIKDYGGKKSQINPHGTLLSDCWADIHRIRHNARRDAHPCQLPEPLLERLVLMTTDENDVVLDPFIGAGTTALAAKRLGRNYIGIDIDPKYKKIVADKIKKVNYRSSNGYKYGVNATETASKYLSNLTLSEDEGIYPIDNPKISNNKKQNSRSVNPTLF
;
A
#
# COMPACT_ATOMS: atom_id res chain seq x y z
N MET A 1 0.43 17.03 22.52
CA MET A 1 1.09 18.09 23.32
C MET A 1 1.42 17.51 24.69
N ILE A 2 2.66 17.60 25.17
CA ILE A 2 3.06 17.04 26.47
C ILE A 2 2.90 18.07 27.59
N THR A 3 2.57 17.61 28.80
CA THR A 3 2.44 18.48 29.98
C THR A 3 3.81 18.92 30.51
N LYS A 4 3.85 19.99 31.31
CA LYS A 4 5.08 20.48 31.96
C LYS A 4 5.82 19.38 32.73
N ARG A 5 5.08 18.50 33.40
CA ARG A 5 5.63 17.35 34.15
C ARG A 5 6.18 16.26 33.24
N GLN A 6 5.50 15.96 32.13
CA GLN A 6 6.00 15.01 31.14
C GLN A 6 7.25 15.54 30.43
N LYS A 7 7.31 16.84 30.13
CA LYS A 7 8.51 17.46 29.58
C LYS A 7 9.70 17.35 30.55
N GLN A 8 9.49 17.65 31.83
CA GLN A 8 10.53 17.47 32.86
C GLN A 8 11.02 16.01 32.96
N ALA A 9 10.13 15.04 32.77
CA ALA A 9 10.49 13.62 32.81
C ALA A 9 11.31 13.24 31.57
N LEU A 10 10.89 13.71 30.39
CA LEU A 10 11.61 13.51 29.14
C LEU A 10 13.00 14.14 29.18
N ASP A 11 13.11 15.41 29.57
CA ASP A 11 14.37 16.14 29.68
C ASP A 11 15.35 15.43 30.64
N PHE A 12 14.84 14.90 31.77
CA PHE A 12 15.66 14.15 32.71
C PHE A 12 16.12 12.80 32.14
N ILE A 13 15.25 12.07 31.45
CA ILE A 13 15.62 10.79 30.81
C ILE A 13 16.72 11.03 29.77
N THR A 14 16.56 12.04 28.91
CA THR A 14 17.54 12.39 27.87
C THR A 14 18.89 12.81 28.46
N ASP A 15 18.90 13.69 29.48
CA ASP A 15 20.14 14.13 30.15
C ASP A 15 20.83 12.99 30.91
N TYR A 16 20.05 12.10 31.54
CA TYR A 16 20.59 10.96 32.27
C TYR A 16 21.25 9.94 31.31
N GLN A 17 20.62 9.67 30.16
CA GLN A 17 21.20 8.81 29.13
C GLN A 17 22.48 9.38 28.52
N GLY A 18 22.49 10.69 28.23
CA GLY A 18 23.67 11.36 27.68
C GLY A 18 24.89 11.32 28.61
N ARG A 19 24.68 11.17 29.93
CA ARG A 19 25.77 11.11 30.92
C ARG A 19 26.20 9.70 31.32
N LYS A 20 25.28 8.73 31.28
CA LYS A 20 25.51 7.39 31.85
C LYS A 20 25.39 6.24 30.86
N GLU A 21 25.08 6.51 29.60
CA GLU A 21 24.88 5.50 28.53
C GLU A 21 23.75 4.48 28.81
N TYR A 22 22.91 4.69 29.83
CA TYR A 22 21.72 3.89 30.11
C TYR A 22 20.57 4.74 30.66
N ALA A 23 19.34 4.25 30.51
CA ALA A 23 18.14 4.97 30.95
C ALA A 23 17.96 4.93 32.49
N PRO A 24 17.47 6.02 33.11
CA PRO A 24 17.20 6.04 34.54
C PRO A 24 16.06 5.09 34.91
N SER A 25 16.13 4.52 36.11
CA SER A 25 15.06 3.71 36.68
C SER A 25 13.83 4.55 37.05
N LEU A 26 12.67 3.91 37.18
CA LEU A 26 11.43 4.58 37.60
C LEU A 26 11.56 5.23 38.99
N ASP A 27 12.38 4.66 39.89
CA ASP A 27 12.64 5.26 41.20
C ASP A 27 13.57 6.49 41.12
N GLU A 28 14.54 6.50 40.21
CA GLU A 28 15.38 7.68 39.94
C GLU A 28 14.56 8.82 39.31
N ILE A 29 13.67 8.50 38.38
CA ILE A 29 12.71 9.46 37.80
C ILE A 29 11.81 10.03 38.91
N ARG A 30 11.26 9.16 39.78
CA ARG A 30 10.45 9.59 40.93
C ARG A 30 11.21 10.54 41.85
N LYS A 31 12.43 10.18 42.25
CA LYS A 31 13.28 10.98 43.15
C LYS A 31 13.62 12.34 42.53
N LYS A 32 14.02 12.38 41.25
CA LYS A 32 14.39 13.61 40.58
C LYS A 32 13.21 14.57 40.40
N LEU A 33 12.05 14.05 39.98
CA LEU A 33 10.85 14.88 39.76
C LEU A 33 10.06 15.15 41.05
N LYS A 34 10.52 14.64 42.21
CA LYS A 34 9.84 14.72 43.51
C LYS A 34 8.39 14.24 43.42
N LEU A 35 8.18 13.09 42.77
CA LEU A 35 6.85 12.49 42.60
C LEU A 35 6.46 11.68 43.83
N SER A 36 5.16 11.67 44.14
CA SER A 36 4.60 10.99 45.31
C SER A 36 4.77 9.47 45.27
N SER A 37 4.84 8.86 44.08
CA SER A 37 4.96 7.41 43.94
C SER A 37 5.72 6.99 42.67
N VAL A 38 6.23 5.74 42.66
CA VAL A 38 6.83 5.11 41.48
C VAL A 38 5.79 4.94 40.36
N SER A 39 4.54 4.68 40.74
CA SER A 39 3.40 4.58 39.81
C SER A 39 3.14 5.89 39.05
N THR A 40 3.35 7.04 39.69
CA THR A 40 3.24 8.35 39.02
C THR A 40 4.37 8.55 38.00
N ALA A 41 5.59 8.09 38.30
CA ALA A 41 6.69 8.09 37.34
C ALA A 41 6.38 7.15 36.16
N HIS A 42 5.89 5.94 36.43
CA HIS A 42 5.44 4.99 35.40
C HIS A 42 4.35 5.59 34.51
N PHE A 43 3.37 6.30 35.08
CA PHE A 43 2.32 6.97 34.32
C PHE A 43 2.88 8.00 33.32
N HIS A 44 3.81 8.86 33.76
CA HIS A 44 4.42 9.86 32.88
C HIS A 44 5.27 9.21 31.78
N VAL A 45 6.05 8.18 32.11
CA VAL A 45 6.87 7.43 31.15
C VAL A 45 6.00 6.70 30.12
N SER A 46 4.93 6.01 30.57
CA SER A 46 4.00 5.34 29.66
C SER A 46 3.32 6.35 28.74
N LYS A 47 2.92 7.52 29.26
CA LYS A 47 2.26 8.53 28.41
C LYS A 47 3.22 9.15 27.40
N LEU A 48 4.49 9.34 27.75
CA LEU A 48 5.53 9.76 26.81
C LEU A 48 5.77 8.70 25.73
N ARG A 49 5.74 7.41 26.09
CA ARG A 49 5.81 6.30 25.13
C ARG A 49 4.61 6.26 24.20
N ASP A 50 3.38 6.35 24.72
CA ASP A 50 2.15 6.37 23.92
C ASP A 50 2.14 7.54 22.92
N LEU A 51 2.80 8.64 23.27
CA LEU A 51 2.97 9.82 22.45
C LEU A 51 4.19 9.77 21.52
N GLY A 52 4.94 8.65 21.51
CA GLY A 52 6.09 8.42 20.64
C GLY A 52 7.39 9.10 21.06
N TYR A 53 7.48 9.64 22.28
CA TYR A 53 8.69 10.31 22.78
C TYR A 53 9.72 9.35 23.37
N LEU A 54 9.33 8.11 23.70
CA LEU A 54 10.17 7.09 24.31
C LEU A 54 9.89 5.72 23.66
N SER A 55 10.91 4.95 23.29
CA SER A 55 10.77 3.56 22.81
C SER A 55 11.46 2.58 23.77
N LYS A 56 11.02 1.32 23.82
CA LYS A 56 11.67 0.24 24.57
C LYS A 56 11.92 -0.93 23.63
N GLU A 57 13.15 -1.40 23.54
CA GLU A 57 13.42 -2.73 22.97
C GLU A 57 12.91 -3.81 23.95
N GLU A 58 12.06 -4.71 23.46
CA GLU A 58 11.58 -5.85 24.27
C GLU A 58 12.77 -6.74 24.65
N ASN A 59 12.87 -7.07 25.95
CA ASN A 59 13.85 -7.96 26.62
C ASN A 59 15.14 -7.37 27.24
N LYS A 60 15.23 -6.07 27.57
CA LYS A 60 16.21 -5.58 28.55
C LYS A 60 15.60 -4.64 29.61
N PRO A 61 15.94 -4.76 30.91
CA PRO A 61 15.70 -3.69 31.86
C PRO A 61 16.65 -2.51 31.55
N ARG A 62 16.10 -1.30 31.37
CA ARG A 62 16.78 -0.01 31.08
C ARG A 62 17.06 0.37 29.62
N SER A 63 16.31 -0.15 28.64
CA SER A 63 16.25 0.44 27.29
C SER A 63 15.04 1.39 27.21
N ILE A 64 15.26 2.69 27.43
CA ILE A 64 14.30 3.72 27.04
C ILE A 64 15.06 4.73 26.22
N GLU A 65 14.94 4.74 24.89
CA GLU A 65 15.59 5.76 24.05
C GLU A 65 14.63 6.94 23.80
N ALA A 66 15.09 8.16 24.08
CA ALA A 66 14.36 9.39 23.78
C ALA A 66 14.73 9.89 22.38
N PHE A 67 13.77 9.87 21.44
CA PHE A 67 13.96 10.51 20.14
C PHE A 67 13.87 12.03 20.30
N GLY A 68 15.02 12.70 20.31
CA GLY A 68 15.09 14.11 19.96
C GLY A 68 14.69 14.27 18.49
N ARG A 69 13.86 15.27 18.16
CA ARG A 69 13.68 15.70 16.77
C ARG A 69 15.05 16.16 16.25
N GLU A 70 15.76 15.31 15.52
CA GLU A 70 16.96 15.73 14.82
C GLU A 70 16.55 16.78 13.78
N THR A 71 17.23 17.92 13.80
CA THR A 71 17.04 18.95 12.79
C THR A 71 17.64 18.43 11.49
N MET A 72 16.85 18.39 10.41
CA MET A 72 17.33 17.95 9.10
C MET A 72 17.93 19.13 8.35
N VAL A 73 19.08 18.92 7.72
CA VAL A 73 19.74 19.87 6.80
C VAL A 73 19.73 19.29 5.39
N LYS A 74 19.57 20.15 4.37
CA LYS A 74 19.62 19.74 2.97
C LYS A 74 21.02 19.95 2.44
N ILE A 75 21.60 18.93 1.81
CA ILE A 75 22.92 18.98 1.17
C ILE A 75 22.81 18.55 -0.30
N PRO A 76 23.69 19.04 -1.19
CA PRO A 76 23.66 18.69 -2.61
C PRO A 76 24.16 17.26 -2.85
N LEU A 77 23.45 16.52 -3.69
CA LEU A 77 23.90 15.25 -4.27
C LEU A 77 24.55 15.56 -5.62
N LEU A 78 25.87 15.46 -5.69
CA LEU A 78 26.67 15.93 -6.84
C LEU A 78 26.88 14.86 -7.93
N GLY A 79 26.21 13.70 -7.81
CA GLY A 79 26.23 12.63 -8.81
C GLY A 79 26.68 11.29 -8.25
N THR A 80 27.18 10.43 -9.12
CA THR A 80 27.67 9.08 -8.82
C THR A 80 29.19 9.00 -8.81
N ILE A 81 29.75 8.07 -8.04
CA ILE A 81 31.18 7.80 -7.96
C ILE A 81 31.45 6.31 -8.17
N SER A 82 32.02 5.94 -9.35
CA SER A 82 32.91 4.78 -9.60
C SER A 82 32.98 4.36 -11.08
N ALA A 83 34.18 3.89 -11.47
CA ALA A 83 34.62 3.27 -12.72
C ALA A 83 34.57 4.14 -14.00
N GLY A 84 35.69 4.83 -14.27
CA GLY A 84 36.16 5.13 -15.63
C GLY A 84 35.59 6.34 -16.35
N GLN A 85 34.61 7.07 -15.79
CA GLN A 85 34.10 8.31 -16.38
C GLN A 85 34.06 9.49 -15.40
N PRO A 86 34.18 10.74 -15.89
CA PRO A 86 34.16 11.94 -15.05
C PRO A 86 32.91 12.07 -14.21
N ILE A 87 33.01 12.77 -13.08
CA ILE A 87 31.84 13.26 -12.35
C ILE A 87 31.02 14.07 -13.35
N GLU A 88 29.90 13.52 -13.82
CA GLU A 88 29.00 14.27 -14.69
C GLU A 88 28.55 15.52 -13.92
N ALA A 89 28.92 16.69 -14.42
CA ALA A 89 28.41 17.96 -13.95
C ALA A 89 26.93 18.07 -14.35
N ILE A 90 26.06 17.33 -13.68
CA ILE A 90 24.62 17.32 -13.94
C ILE A 90 24.06 18.66 -13.47
N GLN A 91 23.47 19.42 -14.40
CA GLN A 91 22.87 20.74 -14.16
C GLN A 91 21.65 20.72 -13.20
N ASN A 92 21.19 19.55 -12.78
CA ASN A 92 20.13 19.38 -11.78
C ASN A 92 20.72 19.15 -10.39
N LYS A 93 20.62 20.16 -9.53
CA LYS A 93 20.99 20.06 -8.10
C LYS A 93 19.95 19.23 -7.34
N GLU A 94 20.07 17.91 -7.38
CA GLU A 94 19.35 17.04 -6.45
C GLU A 94 19.87 17.32 -5.02
N MET A 95 18.97 17.37 -4.04
CA MET A 95 19.31 17.66 -2.64
C MET A 95 18.80 16.53 -1.76
N ILE A 96 19.64 16.03 -0.84
CA ILE A 96 19.23 15.03 0.14
C ILE A 96 19.10 15.66 1.53
N ALA A 97 18.13 15.18 2.32
CA ALA A 97 17.91 15.63 3.69
C ALA A 97 18.63 14.69 4.66
N VAL A 98 19.49 15.24 5.50
CA VAL A 98 20.33 14.47 6.43
C VAL A 98 20.25 15.08 7.83
N PRO A 99 20.36 14.28 8.91
CA PRO A 99 20.45 14.81 10.25
C PRO A 99 21.59 15.80 10.42
N LYS A 100 21.34 16.94 11.09
CA LYS A 100 22.35 17.94 11.39
C LYS A 100 23.51 17.38 12.24
N SER A 101 23.27 16.33 13.02
CA SER A 101 24.29 15.60 13.77
C SER A 101 25.37 14.98 12.88
N LYS A 102 25.05 14.66 11.63
CA LYS A 102 25.98 14.07 10.64
C LYS A 102 26.77 15.10 9.84
N VAL A 103 26.48 16.39 9.98
CA VAL A 103 27.08 17.47 9.19
C VAL A 103 27.85 18.42 10.11
N PRO A 104 29.18 18.59 9.91
CA PRO A 104 29.97 19.57 10.65
C PRO A 104 29.47 21.00 10.40
N SER A 105 29.41 21.82 11.46
CA SER A 105 28.84 23.18 11.40
C SER A 105 29.59 24.17 10.51
N SER A 106 30.84 23.89 10.11
CA SER A 106 31.76 24.84 9.47
C SER A 106 32.40 24.30 8.18
N SER A 107 31.84 23.26 7.57
CA SER A 107 32.43 22.64 6.38
C SER A 107 31.40 22.46 5.27
N GLU A 108 31.83 22.70 4.03
CA GLU A 108 31.01 22.34 2.87
C GLU A 108 30.95 20.81 2.75
N VAL A 109 29.73 20.28 2.82
CA VAL A 109 29.45 18.85 2.72
C VAL A 109 28.55 18.62 1.52
N TYR A 110 28.90 17.62 0.72
CA TYR A 110 28.12 17.15 -0.40
C TYR A 110 27.96 15.62 -0.32
N ALA A 111 27.03 15.10 -1.10
CA ALA A 111 26.79 13.67 -1.19
C ALA A 111 27.15 13.13 -2.58
N LEU A 112 27.58 11.86 -2.63
CA LEU A 112 27.78 11.11 -3.87
C LEU A 112 27.16 9.72 -3.73
N ARG A 113 26.57 9.19 -4.80
CA ARG A 113 26.06 7.83 -4.86
C ARG A 113 27.15 6.87 -5.32
N VAL A 114 27.44 5.84 -4.53
CA VAL A 114 28.51 4.87 -4.80
C VAL A 114 28.06 3.91 -5.89
N VAL A 115 28.96 3.63 -6.83
CA VAL A 115 28.80 2.59 -7.84
C VAL A 115 29.92 1.54 -7.67
N GLY A 116 29.63 0.26 -7.90
CA GLY A 116 30.58 -0.83 -7.78
C GLY A 116 30.96 -1.23 -6.34
N SER A 117 31.89 -2.18 -6.24
CA SER A 117 32.16 -2.95 -5.01
C SER A 117 33.53 -2.66 -4.37
N SER A 118 34.17 -1.54 -4.70
CA SER A 118 35.57 -1.32 -4.29
C SER A 118 35.80 -1.05 -2.81
N MET A 119 34.73 -0.82 -2.05
CA MET A 119 34.77 -0.42 -0.64
C MET A 119 33.90 -1.30 0.28
N ILE A 120 33.53 -2.51 -0.17
CA ILE A 120 32.63 -3.42 0.55
C ILE A 120 33.17 -3.84 1.93
N ASP A 121 34.49 -4.00 2.09
CA ASP A 121 35.11 -4.37 3.37
C ASP A 121 35.04 -3.20 4.39
N GLU A 122 34.73 -1.99 3.93
CA GLU A 122 34.42 -0.81 4.76
C GLU A 122 32.92 -0.57 4.91
N ASN A 123 32.10 -1.57 4.55
CA ASN A 123 30.64 -1.54 4.66
C ASN A 123 29.98 -0.46 3.78
N ILE A 124 30.63 -0.14 2.64
CA ILE A 124 30.14 0.76 1.60
C ILE A 124 29.83 -0.08 0.36
N ASN A 125 28.54 -0.24 0.06
CA ASN A 125 28.05 -1.08 -1.02
C ASN A 125 27.66 -0.26 -2.25
N ASP A 126 27.51 -0.94 -3.38
CA ASP A 126 26.92 -0.36 -4.59
C ASP A 126 25.52 0.20 -4.28
N GLY A 127 25.27 1.44 -4.70
CA GLY A 127 24.03 2.16 -4.47
C GLY A 127 23.96 3.00 -3.18
N ASP A 128 24.89 2.81 -2.23
CA ASP A 128 24.95 3.61 -0.99
C ASP A 128 25.25 5.09 -1.30
N VAL A 129 24.82 6.00 -0.42
CA VAL A 129 25.12 7.44 -0.54
C VAL A 129 26.16 7.83 0.50
N VAL A 130 27.30 8.35 0.07
CA VAL A 130 28.36 8.81 0.99
C VAL A 130 28.28 10.30 1.22
N LEU A 131 28.46 10.72 2.47
CA LEU A 131 28.64 12.12 2.86
C LEU A 131 30.12 12.48 2.79
N VAL A 132 30.44 13.52 2.03
CA VAL A 132 31.82 13.93 1.77
C VAL A 132 32.03 15.36 2.25
N ARG A 133 33.03 15.55 3.10
CA ARG A 133 33.53 16.87 3.49
C ARG A 133 34.53 17.33 2.46
N GLN A 134 34.28 18.47 1.82
CA GLN A 134 35.20 19.04 0.84
C GLN A 134 36.50 19.49 1.51
N GLN A 135 37.62 18.94 1.06
CA GLN A 135 38.98 19.29 1.51
C GLN A 135 40.03 18.69 0.55
N GLU A 136 41.21 19.30 0.51
CA GLU A 136 42.28 18.95 -0.44
C GLU A 136 43.37 18.02 0.14
N THR A 137 43.30 17.73 1.45
CA THR A 137 44.29 16.91 2.15
C THR A 137 43.61 15.74 2.84
N ALA A 138 44.34 14.66 3.11
CA ALA A 138 43.86 13.52 3.89
C ALA A 138 45.01 12.85 4.64
N GLU A 139 44.67 12.22 5.76
CA GLU A 139 45.60 11.40 6.55
C GLU A 139 45.57 9.95 6.08
N ASN A 140 46.67 9.22 6.35
CA ASN A 140 46.78 7.81 5.97
C ASN A 140 45.66 6.97 6.62
N GLY A 141 44.98 6.17 5.81
CA GLY A 141 43.87 5.32 6.21
C GLY A 141 42.48 5.97 6.07
N GLN A 142 42.39 7.28 5.84
CA GLN A 142 41.10 7.95 5.62
C GLN A 142 40.47 7.54 4.29
N LYS A 143 39.14 7.47 4.27
CA LYS A 143 38.34 7.24 3.07
C LYS A 143 38.21 8.56 2.30
N VAL A 144 38.70 8.60 1.07
CA VAL A 144 38.78 9.82 0.27
C VAL A 144 38.06 9.67 -1.05
N VAL A 145 37.48 10.77 -1.51
CA VAL A 145 37.17 10.97 -2.92
C VAL A 145 38.41 11.59 -3.56
N ALA A 146 39.05 10.85 -4.46
CA ALA A 146 40.22 11.30 -5.21
C ALA A 146 39.87 11.46 -6.68
N LEU A 147 40.34 12.55 -7.29
CA LEU A 147 40.28 12.80 -8.72
C LEU A 147 41.65 12.44 -9.32
N ILE A 148 41.66 11.54 -10.29
CA ILE A 148 42.85 11.06 -10.99
C ILE A 148 42.87 11.68 -12.39
N ASP A 149 44.04 12.20 -12.79
CA ASP A 149 44.31 12.78 -14.11
C ASP A 149 43.26 13.84 -14.52
N ASN A 150 42.70 14.56 -13.54
CA ASN A 150 41.61 15.55 -13.68
C ASN A 150 40.32 15.03 -14.35
N HIS A 151 40.18 13.71 -14.52
CA HIS A 151 39.08 13.12 -15.28
C HIS A 151 38.34 12.00 -14.56
N GLU A 152 38.95 11.25 -13.63
CA GLU A 152 38.29 10.09 -13.00
C GLU A 152 38.18 10.25 -11.49
N ALA A 153 36.96 10.25 -10.96
CA ALA A 153 36.74 10.28 -9.51
C ALA A 153 36.58 8.87 -8.94
N THR A 154 37.29 8.58 -7.85
CA THR A 154 37.30 7.27 -7.20
C THR A 154 37.20 7.40 -5.68
N LEU A 155 36.52 6.44 -5.06
CA LEU A 155 36.42 6.32 -3.61
C LEU A 155 37.37 5.21 -3.13
N LYS A 156 38.39 5.55 -2.34
CA LYS A 156 39.42 4.63 -1.82
C LYS A 156 39.94 5.07 -0.45
N LYS A 157 40.72 4.21 0.22
CA LYS A 157 41.55 4.63 1.36
C LYS A 157 42.84 5.27 0.87
N PHE A 158 43.18 6.43 1.41
CA PHE A 158 44.38 7.16 1.05
C PHE A 158 45.59 6.71 1.88
N TYR A 159 46.74 6.52 1.23
CA TYR A 159 48.03 6.32 1.88
C TYR A 159 49.12 7.10 1.13
N LYS A 160 49.78 8.02 1.83
CA LYS A 160 50.98 8.71 1.39
C LYS A 160 52.19 7.96 1.96
N GLU A 161 52.95 7.32 1.07
CA GLU A 161 54.13 6.53 1.38
C GLU A 161 55.38 7.21 0.80
N ARG A 162 56.59 6.78 1.19
CA ARG A 162 57.83 7.42 0.72
C ARG A 162 57.99 7.20 -0.79
N GLY A 163 57.79 8.26 -1.57
CA GLY A 163 58.00 8.28 -3.02
C GLY A 163 56.78 7.89 -3.87
N TYR A 164 55.61 7.62 -3.27
CA TYR A 164 54.38 7.34 -4.01
C TYR A 164 53.11 7.54 -3.17
N ILE A 165 51.99 7.72 -3.86
CA ILE A 165 50.64 7.71 -3.28
C ILE A 165 49.99 6.38 -3.63
N ARG A 166 49.30 5.78 -2.65
CA ARG A 166 48.52 4.56 -2.82
C ARG A 166 47.06 4.82 -2.48
N LEU A 167 46.18 4.55 -3.43
CA LEU A 167 44.73 4.52 -3.23
C LEU A 167 44.32 3.05 -3.08
N GLN A 168 44.03 2.67 -1.84
CA GLN A 168 43.75 1.29 -1.45
C GLN A 168 42.23 1.03 -1.49
N PRO A 169 41.75 0.08 -2.30
CA PRO A 169 40.39 -0.41 -2.18
C PRO A 169 40.20 -1.15 -0.86
N ALA A 170 39.00 -1.02 -0.28
CA ALA A 170 38.53 -1.91 0.77
C ALA A 170 37.73 -3.05 0.14
N ASN A 171 38.42 -3.82 -0.70
CA ASN A 171 37.96 -5.06 -1.30
C ASN A 171 39.20 -5.89 -1.61
N LYS A 172 39.34 -7.04 -0.94
CA LYS A 172 40.49 -7.95 -1.09
C LYS A 172 40.75 -8.43 -2.53
N ASN A 173 39.73 -8.40 -3.39
CA ASN A 173 39.82 -8.88 -4.77
C ASN A 173 40.22 -7.78 -5.77
N ILE A 174 40.53 -6.57 -5.30
CA ILE A 174 40.88 -5.44 -6.16
C ILE A 174 42.26 -4.92 -5.77
N GLU A 175 43.13 -4.75 -6.76
CA GLU A 175 44.49 -4.27 -6.53
C GLU A 175 44.52 -2.76 -6.20
N PRO A 176 45.49 -2.32 -5.37
CA PRO A 176 45.68 -0.91 -5.08
C PRO A 176 46.16 -0.12 -6.29
N LEU A 177 45.71 1.12 -6.41
CA LEU A 177 46.24 2.06 -7.41
C LEU A 177 47.46 2.76 -6.82
N ILE A 178 48.61 2.59 -7.47
CA ILE A 178 49.90 3.14 -7.04
C ILE A 178 50.34 4.23 -8.01
N PHE A 179 50.66 5.40 -7.48
CA PHE A 179 51.02 6.56 -8.26
C PHE A 179 52.43 7.03 -7.87
N ARG A 180 53.36 6.83 -8.80
CA ARG A 180 54.75 7.28 -8.74
C ARG A 180 54.91 8.46 -9.71
N ASN A 181 55.80 9.40 -9.38
CA ASN A 181 56.14 10.60 -10.14
C ASN A 181 55.62 10.61 -11.60
N GLY A 182 54.54 11.38 -11.87
CA GLY A 182 54.04 11.60 -13.24
C GLY A 182 52.53 11.49 -13.49
N ARG A 183 51.71 11.09 -12.49
CA ARG A 183 50.24 11.17 -12.59
C ARG A 183 49.67 12.10 -11.53
N ASP A 184 48.72 12.94 -11.92
CA ASP A 184 48.10 13.93 -11.05
C ASP A 184 46.97 13.29 -10.26
N ILE A 185 47.04 13.41 -8.93
CA ILE A 185 45.95 13.05 -8.03
C ILE A 185 45.62 14.26 -7.18
N SER A 186 44.36 14.64 -7.16
CA SER A 186 43.84 15.60 -6.19
C SER A 186 42.83 14.94 -5.27
N ILE A 187 42.87 15.28 -3.99
CA ILE A 187 41.82 14.87 -3.04
C ILE A 187 40.71 15.92 -3.16
N GLN A 188 39.47 15.46 -3.37
CA GLN A 188 38.28 16.30 -3.46
C GLN A 188 37.52 16.35 -2.13
N GLY A 189 37.74 15.36 -1.26
CA GLY A 189 37.16 15.35 0.07
C GLY A 189 37.36 14.04 0.81
N ILE A 190 36.95 14.04 2.08
CA ILE A 190 36.94 12.87 2.94
C ILE A 190 35.52 12.39 3.22
N VAL A 191 35.32 11.08 3.31
CA VAL A 191 34.02 10.50 3.67
C VAL A 191 33.80 10.61 5.17
N LEU A 192 32.71 11.28 5.55
CA LEU A 192 32.27 11.43 6.95
C LEU A 192 31.40 10.27 7.40
N ASP A 193 30.42 9.90 6.57
CA ASP A 193 29.40 8.92 6.92
C ASP A 193 28.78 8.30 5.66
N VAL A 194 28.06 7.19 5.84
CA VAL A 194 27.32 6.50 4.80
C VAL A 194 25.83 6.58 5.14
N ILE A 195 25.07 7.17 4.24
CA ILE A 195 23.61 7.16 4.27
C ILE A 195 23.15 5.99 3.45
N ARG A 196 22.47 5.07 4.13
CA ARG A 196 21.65 4.06 3.50
C ARG A 196 20.28 4.69 3.37
N GLU A 197 19.72 4.68 2.17
CA GLU A 197 18.26 4.72 2.09
C GLU A 197 17.80 3.56 2.96
N GLU A 198 17.04 3.84 4.02
CA GLU A 198 16.33 2.77 4.72
C GLU A 198 15.55 2.05 3.63
N THR A 199 16.01 0.85 3.27
CA THR A 199 15.33 0.04 2.29
C THR A 199 13.88 -0.02 2.73
N PRO A 200 12.91 0.43 1.90
CA PRO A 200 11.51 0.27 2.25
C PRO A 200 11.35 -1.20 2.64
N ILE A 201 10.76 -1.46 3.81
CA ILE A 201 10.55 -2.80 4.40
C ILE A 201 10.43 -3.78 3.25
N SER A 202 11.50 -4.53 2.99
CA SER A 202 11.48 -5.52 1.94
C SER A 202 10.52 -6.55 2.46
N ILE A 203 9.29 -6.53 1.93
CA ILE A 203 8.33 -7.60 2.16
C ILE A 203 9.02 -8.83 1.59
N VAL A 204 9.62 -9.63 2.46
CA VAL A 204 10.21 -10.90 2.11
C VAL A 204 9.02 -11.80 1.81
N PHE A 205 8.63 -11.85 0.55
CA PHE A 205 7.70 -12.88 0.10
C PHE A 205 8.39 -14.22 0.34
N PRO A 206 7.73 -15.19 1.02
CA PRO A 206 8.28 -16.53 1.08
C PRO A 206 8.59 -16.98 -0.34
N GLU A 207 9.75 -17.61 -0.54
CA GLU A 207 10.10 -18.20 -1.83
C GLU A 207 8.91 -19.00 -2.35
N ILE A 208 8.47 -18.69 -3.57
CA ILE A 208 7.43 -19.45 -4.25
C ILE A 208 8.03 -20.83 -4.46
N LYS A 209 7.74 -21.77 -3.56
CA LYS A 209 8.14 -23.17 -3.72
C LYS A 209 7.55 -23.65 -5.04
N LYS A 210 8.41 -23.99 -5.99
CA LYS A 210 8.06 -24.63 -7.28
C LYS A 210 7.57 -26.08 -7.11
N GLU A 211 7.37 -26.54 -5.88
CA GLU A 211 6.80 -27.85 -5.61
C GLU A 211 5.31 -27.86 -5.99
N THR A 212 5.02 -28.36 -7.18
CA THR A 212 3.67 -28.67 -7.62
C THR A 212 3.20 -29.91 -6.85
N LYS A 213 2.72 -29.72 -5.62
CA LYS A 213 1.96 -30.78 -4.94
C LYS A 213 0.75 -31.13 -5.81
N GLN A 214 0.53 -32.41 -6.03
CA GLN A 214 -0.62 -32.90 -6.78
C GLN A 214 -1.87 -32.72 -5.91
N TYR A 215 -2.58 -31.61 -6.08
CA TYR A 215 -3.75 -31.29 -5.27
C TYR A 215 -5.04 -31.88 -5.87
N LYS A 216 -6.03 -32.16 -5.01
CA LYS A 216 -7.40 -32.44 -5.45
C LYS A 216 -7.90 -31.31 -6.35
N LYS A 217 -8.68 -31.66 -7.37
CA LYS A 217 -9.36 -30.70 -8.27
C LYS A 217 -10.11 -29.65 -7.43
N LEU A 218 -9.95 -28.37 -7.76
CA LEU A 218 -10.65 -27.28 -7.09
C LEU A 218 -12.18 -27.50 -7.18
N PRO A 219 -12.95 -27.16 -6.13
CA PRO A 219 -14.42 -27.24 -6.13
C PRO A 219 -15.02 -26.07 -6.92
N LEU A 220 -14.72 -26.01 -8.22
CA LEU A 220 -15.13 -24.92 -9.08
C LEU A 220 -16.65 -24.85 -9.18
N ASN A 221 -17.18 -23.64 -9.08
CA ASN A 221 -18.60 -23.30 -9.13
C ASN A 221 -19.43 -23.91 -7.99
N GLU A 222 -18.80 -24.15 -6.84
CA GLU A 222 -19.44 -24.70 -5.66
C GLU A 222 -19.51 -23.71 -4.49
N ILE A 223 -20.53 -23.91 -3.64
CA ILE A 223 -20.64 -23.28 -2.34
C ILE A 223 -20.35 -24.34 -1.27
N LEU A 224 -19.24 -24.16 -0.57
CA LEU A 224 -18.77 -24.99 0.52
C LEU A 224 -19.49 -24.58 1.82
N CYS A 225 -19.90 -25.58 2.61
CA CYS A 225 -20.52 -25.36 3.91
C CYS A 225 -19.49 -25.69 4.99
N GLY A 226 -18.97 -24.69 5.70
CA GLY A 226 -17.92 -24.88 6.68
C GLY A 226 -17.35 -23.58 7.24
N ASP A 227 -16.40 -23.71 8.16
CA ASP A 227 -15.62 -22.57 8.66
C ASP A 227 -14.71 -22.04 7.55
N SER A 228 -14.63 -20.72 7.40
CA SER A 228 -13.91 -20.10 6.29
C SER A 228 -12.41 -20.37 6.32
N ILE A 229 -11.80 -20.42 7.51
CA ILE A 229 -10.38 -20.71 7.67
C ILE A 229 -10.11 -22.18 7.36
N GLU A 230 -10.92 -23.09 7.91
CA GLU A 230 -10.74 -24.53 7.69
C GLU A 230 -10.98 -24.94 6.23
N GLU A 231 -11.96 -24.36 5.55
CA GLU A 231 -12.18 -24.62 4.12
C GLU A 231 -11.06 -24.03 3.26
N MET A 232 -10.58 -22.81 3.55
CA MET A 232 -9.45 -22.23 2.81
C MET A 232 -8.16 -23.02 2.99
N ARG A 233 -7.88 -23.59 4.17
CA ARG A 233 -6.70 -24.46 4.40
C ARG A 233 -6.65 -25.69 3.48
N LYS A 234 -7.81 -26.15 2.99
CA LYS A 234 -7.90 -27.26 2.03
C LYS A 234 -7.62 -26.81 0.58
N ILE A 235 -7.67 -25.51 0.32
CA ILE A 235 -7.42 -24.92 -1.00
C ILE A 235 -5.90 -24.76 -1.20
N PRO A 236 -5.35 -25.15 -2.36
CA PRO A 236 -3.92 -25.03 -2.65
C PRO A 236 -3.43 -23.58 -2.66
N ASP A 237 -2.17 -23.40 -2.30
CA ASP A 237 -1.47 -22.12 -2.46
C ASP A 237 -1.54 -21.64 -3.91
N ASN A 238 -1.62 -20.32 -4.11
CA ASN A 238 -1.51 -19.70 -5.43
C ASN A 238 -2.46 -20.31 -6.50
N SER A 239 -3.69 -20.63 -6.12
CA SER A 239 -4.66 -21.31 -7.00
C SER A 239 -5.86 -20.44 -7.41
N ILE A 240 -6.06 -19.29 -6.76
CA ILE A 240 -7.20 -18.39 -6.97
C ILE A 240 -6.75 -17.08 -7.61
N ASP A 241 -7.46 -16.58 -8.63
CA ASP A 241 -7.11 -15.35 -9.36
C ASP A 241 -7.59 -14.09 -8.63
N MET A 242 -8.73 -14.16 -7.95
CA MET A 242 -9.26 -13.06 -7.13
C MET A 242 -9.87 -13.62 -5.85
N THR A 243 -9.45 -13.10 -4.69
CA THR A 243 -10.14 -13.33 -3.42
C THR A 243 -10.87 -12.05 -3.01
N PHE A 244 -12.13 -12.16 -2.63
CA PHE A 244 -12.93 -11.05 -2.12
C PHE A 244 -13.59 -11.44 -0.80
N ALA A 245 -13.49 -10.61 0.23
CA ALA A 245 -14.12 -10.88 1.52
C ALA A 245 -15.02 -9.73 1.99
N ASP A 246 -16.25 -10.07 2.37
CA ASP A 246 -17.18 -9.24 3.16
C ASP A 246 -17.47 -9.93 4.51
N PRO A 247 -16.52 -9.87 5.47
CA PRO A 247 -16.64 -10.56 6.76
C PRO A 247 -17.72 -9.93 7.66
N PRO A 248 -18.17 -10.61 8.73
CA PRO A 248 -19.03 -9.99 9.74
C PRO A 248 -18.30 -8.84 10.48
N PHE A 249 -18.93 -7.67 10.61
CA PHE A 249 -18.27 -6.43 11.10
C PHE A 249 -18.16 -6.29 12.63
N ASN A 250 -18.48 -7.31 13.43
CA ASN A 250 -18.50 -7.24 14.91
C ASN A 250 -19.34 -6.07 15.44
N LEU A 251 -20.53 -5.87 14.83
CA LEU A 251 -21.47 -4.79 15.16
C LEU A 251 -22.70 -5.32 15.92
N ASN A 252 -22.61 -6.50 16.53
CA ASN A 252 -23.71 -7.17 17.21
C ASN A 252 -24.92 -7.47 16.30
N LYS A 253 -24.66 -7.75 15.01
CA LYS A 253 -25.71 -8.17 14.07
C LYS A 253 -26.03 -9.66 14.26
N LYS A 254 -27.31 -10.01 14.10
CA LYS A 254 -27.75 -11.42 14.15
C LYS A 254 -27.46 -12.11 12.82
N TYR A 255 -26.41 -12.91 12.76
CA TYR A 255 -26.17 -13.85 11.65
C TYR A 255 -26.51 -15.24 12.16
N GLY A 256 -27.57 -15.88 11.63
CA GLY A 256 -27.99 -17.26 11.92
C GLY A 256 -27.29 -17.94 13.12
N ASN A 257 -26.27 -18.75 12.84
CA ASN A 257 -25.50 -19.50 13.83
C ASN A 257 -24.21 -18.82 14.32
N TYR A 258 -23.89 -17.61 13.85
CA TYR A 258 -22.65 -16.88 14.19
C TYR A 258 -22.89 -15.74 15.18
N LYS A 259 -22.08 -15.69 16.24
CA LYS A 259 -22.12 -14.63 17.26
C LYS A 259 -21.24 -13.45 16.86
N ASP A 260 -21.84 -12.37 16.35
CA ASP A 260 -21.17 -11.11 15.96
C ASP A 260 -20.85 -10.18 17.15
N LYS A 261 -20.33 -10.74 18.24
CA LYS A 261 -19.97 -9.99 19.46
C LYS A 261 -18.76 -10.64 20.15
N LYS A 262 -17.58 -10.44 19.58
CA LYS A 262 -16.29 -10.85 20.14
C LYS A 262 -15.59 -9.66 20.79
N ALA A 263 -14.71 -9.93 21.76
CA ALA A 263 -13.76 -8.91 22.21
C ALA A 263 -12.92 -8.43 21.02
N ALA A 264 -12.54 -7.15 21.02
CA ALA A 264 -11.89 -6.54 19.87
C ALA A 264 -10.61 -7.30 19.44
N ASP A 265 -9.77 -7.69 20.42
CA ASP A 265 -8.53 -8.42 20.15
C ASP A 265 -8.79 -9.82 19.59
N ASP A 266 -9.79 -10.53 20.09
CA ASP A 266 -10.15 -11.86 19.58
C ASP A 266 -10.72 -11.79 18.16
N TYR A 267 -11.49 -10.73 17.86
CA TYR A 267 -11.97 -10.48 16.51
C TYR A 267 -10.82 -10.16 15.55
N ILE A 268 -9.86 -9.32 15.96
CA ILE A 268 -8.69 -8.97 15.15
C ILE A 268 -7.84 -10.21 14.88
N LYS A 269 -7.51 -11.00 15.90
CA LYS A 269 -6.74 -12.26 15.74
C LYS A 269 -7.42 -13.23 14.80
N TRP A 270 -8.75 -13.39 14.91
CA TRP A 270 -9.50 -14.20 13.97
C TRP A 270 -9.43 -13.64 12.54
N CYS A 271 -9.47 -12.31 12.39
CA CYS A 271 -9.30 -11.67 11.09
C CYS A 271 -7.94 -11.90 10.45
N GLU A 272 -6.87 -11.81 11.24
CA GLU A 272 -5.51 -12.08 10.77
C GLU A 272 -5.36 -13.50 10.22
N GLN A 273 -6.05 -14.48 10.80
CA GLN A 273 -6.02 -15.87 10.32
C GLN A 273 -6.63 -16.02 8.92
N TRP A 274 -7.87 -15.56 8.71
CA TRP A 274 -8.48 -15.70 7.39
C TRP A 274 -7.85 -14.78 6.33
N LEU A 275 -7.32 -13.61 6.73
CA LEU A 275 -6.54 -12.74 5.84
C LEU A 275 -5.27 -13.45 5.35
N THR A 276 -4.57 -14.16 6.25
CA THR A 276 -3.37 -14.93 5.91
C THR A 276 -3.69 -16.04 4.90
N GLU A 277 -4.78 -16.76 5.11
CA GLU A 277 -5.24 -17.80 4.18
C GLU A 277 -5.65 -17.24 2.82
N MET A 278 -6.38 -16.11 2.79
CA MET A 278 -6.71 -15.40 1.54
C MET A 278 -5.46 -15.02 0.76
N VAL A 279 -4.45 -14.47 1.44
CA VAL A 279 -3.15 -14.19 0.80
C VAL A 279 -2.57 -15.50 0.29
N ARG A 280 -2.40 -16.55 1.10
CA ARG A 280 -1.79 -17.83 0.71
C ARG A 280 -2.40 -18.41 -0.58
N ILE A 281 -3.72 -18.50 -0.68
CA ILE A 281 -4.41 -19.13 -1.82
C ILE A 281 -4.44 -18.26 -3.08
N THR A 282 -4.32 -16.93 -2.95
CA THR A 282 -4.34 -16.04 -4.12
C THR A 282 -3.07 -16.19 -4.95
N LYS A 283 -3.16 -16.27 -6.28
CA LYS A 283 -2.01 -16.34 -7.19
C LYS A 283 -1.10 -15.12 -7.05
N PRO A 284 0.20 -15.23 -7.38
CA PRO A 284 1.10 -14.07 -7.43
C PRO A 284 0.55 -12.94 -8.29
N THR A 285 -0.04 -13.27 -9.44
CA THR A 285 -0.66 -12.33 -10.38
C THR A 285 -2.09 -11.92 -9.99
N GLY A 286 -2.65 -12.51 -8.94
CA GLY A 286 -4.03 -12.32 -8.52
C GLY A 286 -4.22 -11.13 -7.58
N SER A 287 -5.50 -10.83 -7.31
CA SER A 287 -5.92 -9.69 -6.48
C SER A 287 -6.58 -10.13 -5.18
N ILE A 288 -6.22 -9.45 -4.09
CA ILE A 288 -6.78 -9.66 -2.75
C ILE A 288 -7.62 -8.43 -2.40
N LEU A 289 -8.92 -8.62 -2.22
CA LEU A 289 -9.89 -7.55 -2.01
C LEU A 289 -10.65 -7.77 -0.70
N VAL A 290 -10.66 -6.77 0.19
CA VAL A 290 -11.26 -6.91 1.52
C VAL A 290 -12.15 -5.72 1.83
N HIS A 291 -13.44 -5.97 1.99
CA HIS A 291 -14.46 -4.97 2.30
C HIS A 291 -14.71 -4.86 3.81
N ASN A 292 -14.78 -3.63 4.35
CA ASN A 292 -15.27 -3.38 5.70
C ASN A 292 -15.51 -1.88 5.94
N ILE A 293 -15.94 -1.50 7.15
CA ILE A 293 -15.88 -0.12 7.62
C ILE A 293 -14.42 0.32 7.87
N PRO A 294 -14.08 1.62 7.69
CA PRO A 294 -12.71 2.11 7.87
C PRO A 294 -12.06 1.74 9.21
N LYS A 295 -12.85 1.70 10.30
CA LYS A 295 -12.38 1.29 11.63
C LYS A 295 -11.64 -0.05 11.61
N TRP A 296 -12.20 -1.08 10.96
CA TRP A 296 -11.61 -2.42 10.94
C TRP A 296 -10.54 -2.57 9.86
N LEU A 297 -10.70 -1.86 8.73
CA LEU A 297 -9.72 -1.89 7.64
C LEU A 297 -8.34 -1.40 8.06
N ILE A 298 -8.24 -0.51 9.05
CA ILE A 298 -6.93 -0.09 9.59
C ILE A 298 -6.16 -1.29 10.16
N TYR A 299 -6.84 -2.18 10.89
CA TYR A 299 -6.22 -3.38 11.44
C TYR A 299 -5.91 -4.41 10.35
N TYR A 300 -6.80 -4.54 9.36
CA TYR A 300 -6.56 -5.45 8.23
C TYR A 300 -5.36 -5.00 7.41
N ALA A 301 -5.24 -3.70 7.13
CA ALA A 301 -4.10 -3.12 6.43
C ALA A 301 -2.80 -3.32 7.20
N ASN A 302 -2.80 -3.16 8.53
CA ASN A 302 -1.63 -3.43 9.36
C ASN A 302 -1.13 -4.88 9.23
N HIS A 303 -2.04 -5.85 9.17
CA HIS A 303 -1.68 -7.25 8.95
C HIS A 303 -1.24 -7.51 7.51
N LEU A 304 -2.04 -7.08 6.53
CA LEU A 304 -1.78 -7.28 5.11
C LEU A 304 -0.46 -6.64 4.65
N ASN A 305 -0.11 -5.46 5.17
CA ASN A 305 1.18 -4.80 4.86
C ASN A 305 2.41 -5.64 5.23
N LYS A 306 2.26 -6.63 6.11
CA LYS A 306 3.37 -7.55 6.48
C LYS A 306 3.55 -8.69 5.46
N ILE A 307 2.51 -9.02 4.70
CA ILE A 307 2.45 -10.25 3.89
C ILE A 307 1.99 -10.05 2.43
N ALA A 308 1.61 -8.83 2.06
CA ALA A 308 1.09 -8.46 0.75
C ALA A 308 1.37 -6.98 0.45
N ILE A 309 1.23 -6.58 -0.82
CA ILE A 309 1.53 -5.23 -1.31
C ILE A 309 0.25 -4.45 -1.49
N PHE A 310 0.12 -3.35 -0.76
CA PHE A 310 -0.99 -2.42 -0.91
C PHE A 310 -1.00 -1.79 -2.30
N LYS A 311 -2.19 -1.67 -2.91
CA LYS A 311 -2.42 -0.98 -4.19
C LYS A 311 -3.34 0.22 -4.02
N HIS A 312 -4.56 -0.04 -3.54
CA HIS A 312 -5.58 0.99 -3.42
C HIS A 312 -6.43 0.81 -2.18
N TRP A 313 -6.88 1.93 -1.63
CA TRP A 313 -8.00 1.99 -0.72
C TRP A 313 -9.18 2.54 -1.50
N ILE A 314 -10.13 1.68 -1.84
CA ILE A 314 -11.33 2.10 -2.58
C ILE A 314 -12.36 2.56 -1.56
N ALA A 315 -12.70 3.85 -1.56
CA ALA A 315 -13.77 4.41 -0.76
C ALA A 315 -15.10 4.25 -1.50
N TRP A 316 -15.99 3.40 -0.97
CA TRP A 316 -17.31 3.19 -1.52
C TRP A 316 -18.36 3.96 -0.71
N ASP A 317 -18.95 4.96 -1.34
CA ASP A 317 -19.91 5.87 -0.73
C ASP A 317 -21.10 5.12 -0.14
N SER A 318 -21.47 5.54 1.07
CA SER A 318 -22.55 4.97 1.83
C SER A 318 -23.34 6.12 2.44
N MET A 319 -24.62 6.23 2.08
CA MET A 319 -25.54 7.13 2.79
C MET A 319 -25.41 6.97 4.31
N SER A 320 -25.25 8.09 4.99
CA SER A 320 -25.07 8.11 6.44
C SER A 320 -26.09 9.02 7.08
N MET A 321 -26.41 8.74 8.34
CA MET A 321 -27.30 9.57 9.13
C MET A 321 -26.45 10.50 10.00
N PRO A 322 -26.77 11.80 10.09
CA PRO A 322 -25.96 12.76 10.84
C PRO A 322 -25.80 12.34 12.30
N LEU A 323 -24.59 11.90 12.67
CA LEU A 323 -24.23 11.50 14.03
C LEU A 323 -23.46 12.65 14.72
N GLY A 324 -24.16 13.77 14.98
CA GLY A 324 -23.72 14.82 15.92
C GLY A 324 -22.22 15.17 15.94
N LYS A 325 -21.62 15.20 17.14
CA LYS A 325 -20.34 15.86 17.53
C LYS A 325 -19.04 15.43 16.79
N THR A 326 -19.10 14.73 15.65
CA THR A 326 -17.91 14.25 14.91
C THR A 326 -18.18 14.15 13.40
N LEU A 327 -17.15 13.79 12.62
CA LEU A 327 -17.29 13.55 11.18
C LEU A 327 -18.25 12.41 10.91
N LEU A 328 -19.09 12.59 9.90
CA LEU A 328 -20.08 11.63 9.46
C LEU A 328 -19.42 10.41 8.80
N PRO A 329 -19.57 9.17 9.32
CA PRO A 329 -19.07 7.98 8.65
C PRO A 329 -19.90 7.71 7.37
N ALA A 330 -19.41 8.17 6.22
CA ALA A 330 -20.14 8.20 4.95
C ALA A 330 -19.64 7.22 3.89
N HIS A 331 -18.76 6.27 4.25
CA HIS A 331 -18.27 5.27 3.30
C HIS A 331 -17.87 3.97 3.98
N TYR A 332 -17.86 2.91 3.19
CA TYR A 332 -17.07 1.72 3.46
C TYR A 332 -15.76 1.78 2.68
N GLY A 333 -14.78 0.99 3.08
CA GLY A 333 -13.59 0.78 2.26
C GLY A 333 -13.56 -0.61 1.64
N ILE A 334 -12.81 -0.73 0.55
CA ILE A 334 -12.33 -1.99 0.01
C ILE A 334 -10.82 -1.85 -0.13
N LEU A 335 -10.07 -2.63 0.65
CA LEU A 335 -8.63 -2.72 0.52
C LEU A 335 -8.29 -3.57 -0.71
N PHE A 336 -7.36 -3.10 -1.54
CA PHE A 336 -6.83 -3.84 -2.67
C PHE A 336 -5.34 -4.09 -2.49
N TYR A 337 -4.97 -5.37 -2.39
CA TYR A 337 -3.61 -5.87 -2.26
C TYR A 337 -3.27 -6.87 -3.36
N THR A 338 -1.97 -7.06 -3.61
CA THR A 338 -1.42 -8.11 -4.48
C THR A 338 -0.21 -8.77 -3.82
N LYS A 339 0.22 -9.91 -4.36
CA LYS A 339 1.47 -10.56 -3.91
C LYS A 339 2.73 -10.01 -4.56
N ILE A 340 2.62 -9.41 -5.74
CA ILE A 340 3.77 -8.91 -6.50
C ILE A 340 3.62 -7.42 -6.84
N PRO A 341 4.73 -6.66 -6.91
CA PRO A 341 4.66 -5.21 -7.12
C PRO A 341 4.18 -4.85 -8.53
N LYS A 342 4.53 -5.65 -9.54
CA LYS A 342 4.21 -5.47 -10.96
C LYS A 342 3.83 -6.81 -11.60
N GLY A 343 3.09 -6.79 -12.71
CA GLY A 343 2.69 -7.99 -13.45
C GLY A 343 1.46 -8.72 -12.89
N PHE A 344 0.74 -8.10 -11.95
CA PHE A 344 -0.58 -8.58 -11.52
C PHE A 344 -1.65 -8.19 -12.54
N LYS A 345 -2.74 -8.96 -12.60
CA LYS A 345 -3.86 -8.69 -13.49
C LYS A 345 -4.59 -7.43 -13.03
N PHE A 346 -4.68 -6.45 -13.92
CA PHE A 346 -5.46 -5.25 -13.74
C PHE A 346 -5.95 -4.73 -15.09
N HIS A 347 -7.26 -4.54 -15.22
CA HIS A 347 -7.87 -4.05 -16.44
C HIS A 347 -8.38 -2.63 -16.24
N GLU A 348 -8.07 -1.80 -17.23
CA GLU A 348 -8.47 -0.40 -17.23
C GLU A 348 -9.99 -0.27 -17.37
N LEU A 349 -10.65 0.19 -16.31
CA LEU A 349 -12.05 0.60 -16.35
C LEU A 349 -12.13 2.13 -16.44
N ARG A 350 -13.05 2.68 -17.25
CA ARG A 350 -13.29 4.13 -17.29
C ARG A 350 -14.74 4.47 -16.96
N SER A 351 -14.90 5.55 -16.20
CA SER A 351 -16.19 6.18 -15.97
C SER A 351 -16.49 7.18 -17.09
N PRO A 352 -17.70 7.16 -17.66
CA PRO A 352 -18.08 8.08 -18.73
C PRO A 352 -17.91 9.55 -18.31
N HIS A 353 -17.61 10.42 -19.28
CA HIS A 353 -17.57 11.85 -19.02
C HIS A 353 -18.92 12.34 -18.53
N LYS A 354 -18.94 13.02 -17.37
CA LYS A 354 -20.13 13.67 -16.88
C LYS A 354 -20.50 14.81 -17.83
N LYS A 355 -21.75 14.78 -18.30
CA LYS A 355 -22.33 15.78 -19.20
C LYS A 355 -23.49 16.50 -18.53
N CYS A 356 -23.66 17.77 -18.85
CA CYS A 356 -24.82 18.56 -18.45
C CYS A 356 -26.09 17.93 -19.04
N ARG A 357 -27.11 17.73 -18.20
CA ARG A 357 -28.39 17.13 -18.62
C ARG A 357 -29.12 17.99 -19.65
N THR A 358 -28.96 19.32 -19.56
CA THR A 358 -29.69 20.27 -20.39
C THR A 358 -29.05 20.47 -21.75
N CYS A 359 -27.74 20.76 -21.79
CA CYS A 359 -27.05 21.10 -23.03
C CYS A 359 -26.15 20.00 -23.59
N GLY A 360 -25.94 18.89 -22.86
CA GLY A 360 -25.09 17.77 -23.31
C GLY A 360 -23.58 18.04 -23.27
N GLU A 361 -23.16 19.27 -22.95
CA GLU A 361 -21.75 19.64 -22.80
C GLU A 361 -21.09 18.94 -21.60
N MET A 362 -19.80 18.67 -21.70
CA MET A 362 -19.05 18.07 -20.57
C MET A 362 -18.99 19.04 -19.39
N ILE A 363 -19.27 18.54 -18.18
CA ILE A 363 -19.27 19.34 -16.94
C ILE A 363 -17.85 19.78 -16.57
N LYS A 364 -16.86 18.90 -16.80
CA LYS A 364 -15.45 19.23 -16.54
C LYS A 364 -14.83 19.84 -17.78
N ASP A 365 -14.33 21.06 -17.62
CA ASP A 365 -13.37 21.62 -18.56
C ASP A 365 -11.97 21.12 -18.19
N TYR A 366 -11.38 20.27 -19.02
CA TYR A 366 -10.08 19.65 -18.78
C TYR A 366 -8.92 20.63 -19.06
N GLY A 367 -9.06 21.89 -18.61
CA GLY A 367 -8.06 22.94 -18.76
C GLY A 367 -7.63 23.16 -20.21
N GLY A 368 -8.57 23.17 -21.15
CA GLY A 368 -8.29 23.33 -22.58
C GLY A 368 -7.72 22.10 -23.29
N LYS A 369 -7.48 20.97 -22.59
CA LYS A 369 -6.96 19.73 -23.19
C LYS A 369 -8.06 18.80 -23.72
N LYS A 370 -9.17 19.36 -24.22
CA LYS A 370 -10.33 18.57 -24.69
C LYS A 370 -9.96 17.55 -25.77
N SER A 371 -9.00 17.88 -26.63
CA SER A 371 -8.49 16.99 -27.70
C SER A 371 -7.69 15.79 -27.20
N GLN A 372 -7.19 15.81 -25.96
CA GLN A 372 -6.39 14.73 -25.35
C GLN A 372 -7.24 13.77 -24.51
N ILE A 373 -8.54 14.01 -24.42
CA ILE A 373 -9.45 13.22 -23.60
C ILE A 373 -9.73 11.88 -24.29
N ASN A 374 -9.71 10.80 -23.52
CA ASN A 374 -10.13 9.50 -24.02
C ASN A 374 -11.66 9.50 -24.26
N PRO A 375 -12.15 9.14 -25.46
CA PRO A 375 -13.57 9.24 -25.81
C PRO A 375 -14.50 8.40 -24.91
N HIS A 376 -13.95 7.36 -24.26
CA HIS A 376 -14.71 6.44 -23.43
C HIS A 376 -14.78 6.84 -21.95
N GLY A 377 -14.17 7.96 -21.56
CA GLY A 377 -14.25 8.45 -20.19
C GLY A 377 -12.91 8.60 -19.47
N THR A 378 -12.99 8.98 -18.20
CA THR A 378 -11.83 9.04 -17.31
C THR A 378 -11.58 7.69 -16.67
N LEU A 379 -10.31 7.36 -16.42
CA LEU A 379 -9.95 6.24 -15.55
C LEU A 379 -10.82 6.25 -14.28
N LEU A 380 -11.25 5.06 -13.88
CA LEU A 380 -12.04 4.87 -12.68
C LEU A 380 -11.26 5.39 -11.46
N SER A 381 -11.90 6.25 -10.66
CA SER A 381 -11.36 6.73 -9.38
C SER A 381 -11.45 5.62 -8.33
N ASP A 382 -10.63 5.68 -7.29
CA ASP A 382 -10.78 4.89 -6.07
C ASP A 382 -11.90 5.39 -5.15
N CYS A 383 -12.62 6.46 -5.52
CA CYS A 383 -13.78 6.98 -4.80
C CYS A 383 -15.07 6.69 -5.58
N TRP A 384 -15.84 5.70 -5.14
CA TRP A 384 -17.02 5.18 -5.85
C TRP A 384 -18.30 5.71 -5.20
N ALA A 385 -18.94 6.66 -5.88
CA ALA A 385 -20.23 7.22 -5.46
C ALA A 385 -21.40 6.82 -6.38
N ASP A 386 -21.11 6.08 -7.45
CA ASP A 386 -22.05 5.73 -8.52
C ASP A 386 -22.72 4.37 -8.33
N ILE A 387 -22.25 3.56 -7.38
CA ILE A 387 -22.88 2.30 -7.00
C ILE A 387 -23.59 2.50 -5.67
N HIS A 388 -24.91 2.36 -5.65
CA HIS A 388 -25.70 2.52 -4.44
C HIS A 388 -26.04 1.19 -3.77
N ARG A 389 -26.16 1.21 -2.44
CA ARG A 389 -26.63 0.05 -1.66
C ARG A 389 -28.07 -0.32 -1.99
N ILE A 390 -28.42 -1.58 -1.79
CA ILE A 390 -29.79 -2.08 -1.96
C ILE A 390 -30.68 -1.52 -0.84
N ARG A 391 -31.52 -0.53 -1.17
CA ARG A 391 -32.34 0.24 -0.22
C ARG A 391 -33.68 -0.42 0.11
N HIS A 392 -34.39 -0.91 -0.89
CA HIS A 392 -35.78 -1.36 -0.73
C HIS A 392 -35.88 -2.85 -0.37
N ASN A 393 -36.68 -3.16 0.65
CA ASN A 393 -36.91 -4.53 1.10
C ASN A 393 -37.49 -5.44 0.01
N ALA A 394 -38.28 -4.88 -0.92
CA ALA A 394 -38.81 -5.62 -2.08
C ALA A 394 -37.71 -6.17 -3.02
N ARG A 395 -36.50 -5.61 -2.96
CA ARG A 395 -35.34 -5.99 -3.76
C ARG A 395 -34.23 -6.63 -2.92
N ARG A 396 -34.45 -6.83 -1.61
CA ARG A 396 -33.52 -7.53 -0.74
C ARG A 396 -33.91 -8.99 -0.66
N ASP A 397 -32.93 -9.86 -0.82
CA ASP A 397 -33.08 -11.24 -0.41
C ASP A 397 -33.24 -11.33 1.12
N ALA A 398 -33.61 -12.50 1.64
CA ALA A 398 -33.70 -12.76 3.09
C ALA A 398 -32.37 -12.55 3.85
N HIS A 399 -31.27 -12.19 3.16
CA HIS A 399 -29.98 -11.86 3.76
C HIS A 399 -29.96 -10.40 4.24
N PRO A 400 -29.61 -10.13 5.52
CA PRO A 400 -29.70 -8.80 6.12
C PRO A 400 -28.73 -7.76 5.53
N CYS A 401 -27.64 -8.19 4.89
CA CYS A 401 -26.56 -7.33 4.37
C CYS A 401 -26.09 -7.81 3.00
N GLN A 402 -26.93 -7.68 1.96
CA GLN A 402 -26.56 -8.05 0.59
C GLN A 402 -25.81 -6.91 -0.10
N LEU A 403 -24.64 -7.20 -0.67
CA LEU A 403 -23.91 -6.28 -1.54
C LEU A 403 -24.58 -6.17 -2.92
N PRO A 404 -24.53 -4.99 -3.57
CA PRO A 404 -25.06 -4.82 -4.92
C PRO A 404 -24.16 -5.52 -5.96
N GLU A 405 -24.77 -6.26 -6.89
CA GLU A 405 -24.05 -6.97 -7.96
C GLU A 405 -23.09 -6.09 -8.78
N PRO A 406 -23.44 -4.84 -9.18
CA PRO A 406 -22.52 -3.98 -9.91
C PRO A 406 -21.19 -3.68 -9.20
N LEU A 407 -21.16 -3.74 -7.87
CA LEU A 407 -19.92 -3.59 -7.10
C LEU A 407 -18.97 -4.75 -7.36
N LEU A 408 -19.49 -5.98 -7.28
CA LEU A 408 -18.69 -7.18 -7.47
C LEU A 408 -18.32 -7.36 -8.94
N GLU A 409 -19.23 -7.07 -9.87
CA GLU A 409 -18.94 -7.10 -11.30
C GLU A 409 -17.78 -6.16 -11.67
N ARG A 410 -17.77 -4.94 -11.11
CA ARG A 410 -16.67 -3.98 -11.30
C ARG A 410 -15.35 -4.54 -10.80
N LEU A 411 -15.33 -5.12 -9.60
CA LEU A 411 -14.12 -5.71 -9.02
C LEU A 411 -13.61 -6.90 -9.84
N VAL A 412 -14.52 -7.79 -10.28
CA VAL A 412 -14.18 -8.96 -11.11
C VAL A 412 -13.63 -8.51 -12.46
N LEU A 413 -14.28 -7.58 -13.16
CA LEU A 413 -13.80 -7.04 -14.43
C LEU A 413 -12.45 -6.35 -14.32
N MET A 414 -12.20 -5.66 -13.21
CA MET A 414 -10.95 -4.94 -12.98
C MET A 414 -9.77 -5.88 -12.73
N THR A 415 -9.99 -7.11 -12.26
CA THR A 415 -8.92 -7.93 -11.65
C THR A 415 -8.80 -9.37 -12.18
N THR A 416 -9.67 -9.78 -13.12
CA THR A 416 -9.69 -11.16 -13.64
C THR A 416 -9.99 -11.22 -15.13
N ASP A 417 -9.63 -12.33 -15.77
CA ASP A 417 -10.02 -12.72 -17.13
C ASP A 417 -11.18 -13.72 -17.14
N GLU A 418 -11.76 -14.03 -18.31
CA GLU A 418 -12.70 -15.14 -18.43
C GLU A 418 -12.06 -16.47 -17.98
N ASN A 419 -12.86 -17.34 -17.36
CA ASN A 419 -12.47 -18.62 -16.78
C ASN A 419 -11.57 -18.56 -15.53
N ASP A 420 -11.08 -17.39 -15.14
CA ASP A 420 -10.39 -17.21 -13.85
C ASP A 420 -11.27 -17.63 -12.67
N VAL A 421 -10.64 -17.94 -11.54
CA VAL A 421 -11.33 -18.39 -10.32
C VAL A 421 -11.43 -17.24 -9.32
N VAL A 422 -12.66 -16.92 -8.91
CA VAL A 422 -12.98 -15.95 -7.85
C VAL A 422 -13.38 -16.70 -6.58
N LEU A 423 -12.81 -16.36 -5.43
CA LEU A 423 -13.20 -16.95 -4.15
C LEU A 423 -13.75 -15.91 -3.18
N ASP A 424 -14.83 -16.27 -2.49
CA ASP A 424 -15.41 -15.52 -1.39
C ASP A 424 -15.51 -16.39 -0.12
N PRO A 425 -14.75 -16.10 0.94
CA PRO A 425 -14.78 -16.87 2.18
C PRO A 425 -16.01 -16.57 3.06
N PHE A 426 -16.84 -15.58 2.69
CA PHE A 426 -18.02 -15.15 3.42
C PHE A 426 -19.19 -14.88 2.46
N ILE A 427 -19.50 -15.87 1.61
CA ILE A 427 -20.32 -15.69 0.41
C ILE A 427 -21.75 -15.18 0.68
N GLY A 428 -22.34 -15.51 1.83
CA GLY A 428 -23.66 -15.04 2.27
C GLY A 428 -24.74 -15.15 1.20
N ALA A 429 -25.24 -14.01 0.72
CA ALA A 429 -26.30 -13.96 -0.28
C ALA A 429 -25.89 -14.44 -1.69
N GLY A 430 -24.59 -14.63 -1.95
CA GLY A 430 -24.08 -15.11 -3.24
C GLY A 430 -23.63 -14.04 -4.22
N THR A 431 -23.62 -12.75 -3.87
CA THR A 431 -23.36 -11.66 -4.84
C THR A 431 -22.07 -11.89 -5.64
N THR A 432 -20.99 -12.34 -4.99
CA THR A 432 -19.71 -12.64 -5.65
C THR A 432 -19.82 -13.78 -6.66
N ALA A 433 -20.50 -14.88 -6.31
CA ALA A 433 -20.72 -16.02 -7.20
C ALA A 433 -21.63 -15.67 -8.39
N LEU A 434 -22.66 -14.84 -8.16
CA LEU A 434 -23.55 -14.35 -9.22
C LEU A 434 -22.79 -13.48 -10.22
N ALA A 435 -21.97 -12.53 -9.73
CA ALA A 435 -21.14 -11.67 -10.57
C ALA A 435 -20.11 -12.48 -11.37
N ALA A 436 -19.40 -13.40 -10.72
CA ALA A 436 -18.43 -14.28 -11.36
C ALA A 436 -19.07 -15.11 -12.47
N LYS A 437 -20.17 -15.82 -12.18
CA LYS A 437 -20.91 -16.61 -13.19
C LYS A 437 -21.39 -15.74 -14.34
N ARG A 438 -21.98 -14.59 -14.04
CA ARG A 438 -22.51 -13.67 -15.06
C ARG A 438 -21.40 -13.24 -16.01
N LEU A 439 -20.20 -12.98 -15.50
CA LEU A 439 -19.04 -12.55 -16.28
C LEU A 439 -18.18 -13.72 -16.81
N GLY A 440 -18.61 -14.98 -16.67
CA GLY A 440 -17.87 -16.15 -17.18
C GLY A 440 -16.60 -16.48 -16.42
N ARG A 441 -16.54 -16.15 -15.13
CA ARG A 441 -15.51 -16.62 -14.21
C ARG A 441 -16.04 -17.84 -13.46
N ASN A 442 -15.12 -18.70 -13.04
CA ASN A 442 -15.42 -19.73 -12.06
C ASN A 442 -15.50 -19.10 -10.66
N TYR A 443 -16.31 -19.67 -9.77
CA TYR A 443 -16.40 -19.18 -8.39
C TYR A 443 -16.23 -20.29 -7.36
N ILE A 444 -15.78 -19.93 -6.16
CA ILE A 444 -15.82 -20.77 -4.97
C ILE A 444 -16.36 -19.89 -3.83
N GLY A 445 -17.47 -20.29 -3.22
CA GLY A 445 -18.02 -19.57 -2.07
C GLY A 445 -17.93 -20.42 -0.81
N ILE A 446 -17.70 -19.82 0.35
CA ILE A 446 -17.75 -20.49 1.64
C ILE A 446 -18.75 -19.78 2.54
N ASP A 447 -19.63 -20.54 3.20
CA ASP A 447 -20.43 -20.05 4.31
C ASP A 447 -20.55 -21.11 5.39
N ILE A 448 -20.64 -20.67 6.65
CA ILE A 448 -20.86 -21.56 7.79
C ILE A 448 -22.32 -22.02 7.87
N ASP A 449 -23.27 -21.22 7.35
CA ASP A 449 -24.69 -21.53 7.40
C ASP A 449 -25.14 -22.27 6.13
N PRO A 450 -25.57 -23.55 6.25
CA PRO A 450 -25.95 -24.37 5.10
C PRO A 450 -27.11 -23.79 4.29
N LYS A 451 -27.93 -22.88 4.86
CA LYS A 451 -29.02 -22.24 4.13
C LYS A 451 -28.52 -21.45 2.91
N TYR A 452 -27.35 -20.84 3.02
CA TYR A 452 -26.84 -19.97 1.96
C TYR A 452 -26.41 -20.76 0.74
N LYS A 453 -25.90 -21.98 0.91
CA LYS A 453 -25.67 -22.91 -0.19
C LYS A 453 -26.91 -23.10 -1.07
N LYS A 454 -28.08 -23.30 -0.45
CA LYS A 454 -29.36 -23.45 -1.17
C LYS A 454 -29.79 -22.15 -1.84
N ILE A 455 -29.74 -21.03 -1.12
CA ILE A 455 -30.11 -19.70 -1.63
C ILE A 455 -29.28 -19.34 -2.87
N VAL A 456 -27.96 -19.52 -2.80
CA VAL A 456 -27.06 -19.20 -3.91
C VAL A 456 -27.30 -20.14 -5.09
N ALA A 457 -27.47 -21.44 -4.86
CA ALA A 457 -27.77 -22.40 -5.93
C ALA A 457 -29.05 -22.03 -6.70
N ASP A 458 -30.11 -21.58 -6.02
CA ASP A 458 -31.36 -21.20 -6.67
C ASP A 458 -31.25 -19.89 -7.46
N LYS A 459 -30.47 -18.91 -6.97
CA LYS A 459 -30.19 -17.68 -7.72
C LYS A 459 -29.34 -17.94 -8.95
N ILE A 460 -28.32 -18.79 -8.82
CA ILE A 460 -27.41 -19.14 -9.90
C ILE A 460 -28.12 -19.74 -11.10
N LYS A 461 -29.19 -20.52 -10.90
CA LYS A 461 -30.03 -21.06 -12.00
C LYS A 461 -30.65 -19.96 -12.87
N LYS A 462 -30.89 -18.78 -12.30
CA LYS A 462 -31.53 -17.63 -12.98
C LYS A 462 -30.51 -16.66 -13.60
N VAL A 463 -29.21 -16.86 -13.35
CA VAL A 463 -28.16 -16.01 -13.92
C VAL A 463 -27.91 -16.41 -15.35
N ASN A 464 -28.25 -15.51 -16.26
CA ASN A 464 -27.82 -15.59 -17.65
C ASN A 464 -26.38 -15.10 -17.78
N TYR A 465 -25.55 -15.90 -18.46
CA TYR A 465 -24.20 -15.48 -18.81
C TYR A 465 -24.25 -14.22 -19.67
N ARG A 466 -23.41 -13.25 -19.30
CA ARG A 466 -23.08 -12.09 -20.11
C ARG A 466 -21.59 -12.19 -20.39
N SER A 467 -21.30 -12.69 -21.59
CA SER A 467 -19.94 -12.69 -22.08
C SER A 467 -19.31 -11.32 -21.96
N SER A 468 -18.09 -11.27 -21.41
CA SER A 468 -17.17 -10.18 -21.73
C SER A 468 -17.03 -10.10 -23.26
N ASN A 469 -17.05 -11.25 -23.95
CA ASN A 469 -16.97 -11.44 -25.40
C ASN A 469 -18.25 -11.15 -26.23
N GLY A 470 -19.30 -10.57 -25.65
CA GLY A 470 -20.43 -10.01 -26.43
C GLY A 470 -20.02 -8.73 -27.18
N TYR A 471 -18.79 -8.31 -26.91
CA TYR A 471 -18.03 -7.24 -27.51
C TYR A 471 -16.85 -7.89 -28.23
N LYS A 472 -16.90 -7.98 -29.56
CA LYS A 472 -15.77 -8.48 -30.36
C LYS A 472 -14.53 -7.61 -30.10
N TYR A 473 -13.44 -8.26 -29.69
CA TYR A 473 -12.13 -7.68 -29.52
C TYR A 473 -11.60 -7.21 -30.89
N GLY A 474 -11.56 -5.89 -31.08
CA GLY A 474 -10.83 -5.27 -32.18
C GLY A 474 -9.52 -4.70 -31.66
N VAL A 475 -8.46 -5.52 -31.58
CA VAL A 475 -7.01 -5.19 -31.57
C VAL A 475 -6.49 -4.07 -30.63
N ASN A 476 -7.29 -3.37 -29.83
CA ASN A 476 -6.84 -2.38 -28.85
C ASN A 476 -7.56 -2.58 -27.50
N ALA A 477 -6.81 -3.04 -26.50
CA ALA A 477 -7.31 -3.54 -25.21
C ALA A 477 -7.86 -2.46 -24.23
N THR A 478 -8.01 -1.21 -24.65
CA THR A 478 -8.31 -0.06 -23.77
C THR A 478 -9.75 0.48 -23.84
N GLU A 479 -10.60 -0.02 -24.75
CA GLU A 479 -11.90 0.62 -25.04
C GLU A 479 -13.14 -0.03 -24.42
N THR A 480 -13.07 -1.26 -23.90
CA THR A 480 -14.30 -2.07 -23.74
C THR A 480 -14.97 -2.01 -22.37
N ALA A 481 -14.20 -1.83 -21.29
CA ALA A 481 -14.73 -1.79 -19.93
C ALA A 481 -15.62 -0.56 -19.65
N SER A 482 -15.31 0.57 -20.29
CA SER A 482 -16.06 1.82 -20.17
C SER A 482 -17.47 1.76 -20.74
N LYS A 483 -17.71 0.88 -21.71
CA LYS A 483 -19.02 0.72 -22.36
C LYS A 483 -20.02 0.01 -21.45
N TYR A 484 -19.55 -0.90 -20.59
CA TYR A 484 -20.36 -1.51 -19.53
C TYR A 484 -20.83 -0.45 -18.53
N LEU A 485 -19.92 0.40 -18.06
CA LEU A 485 -20.21 1.47 -17.10
C LEU A 485 -21.09 2.60 -17.66
N SER A 486 -21.00 2.89 -18.97
CA SER A 486 -21.91 3.85 -19.62
C SER A 486 -23.32 3.30 -19.85
N ASN A 487 -23.47 2.00 -20.12
CA ASN A 487 -24.79 1.37 -20.30
C ASN A 487 -25.45 0.95 -18.98
N LEU A 488 -24.71 1.03 -17.87
CA LEU A 488 -25.21 0.94 -16.50
C LEU A 488 -25.94 2.23 -16.06
N THR A 489 -26.45 3.05 -17.00
CA THR A 489 -26.85 4.44 -16.78
C THR A 489 -27.59 4.67 -15.46
N LEU A 490 -27.01 5.59 -14.70
CA LEU A 490 -27.56 6.38 -13.61
C LEU A 490 -28.98 6.85 -13.94
N SER A 491 -29.99 6.11 -13.48
CA SER A 491 -31.27 6.72 -13.15
C SER A 491 -31.23 6.99 -11.64
N GLU A 492 -31.42 8.24 -11.24
CA GLU A 492 -31.35 8.65 -9.82
C GLU A 492 -32.50 8.05 -8.99
N ASP A 493 -33.54 7.51 -9.62
CA ASP A 493 -34.76 7.06 -8.94
C ASP A 493 -35.09 5.57 -9.12
N GLU A 494 -34.54 4.85 -10.09
CA GLU A 494 -34.85 3.42 -10.28
C GLU A 494 -33.61 2.56 -10.60
N GLY A 495 -33.43 1.50 -9.80
CA GLY A 495 -32.27 0.61 -9.89
C GLY A 495 -31.94 0.08 -11.28
N ILE A 496 -30.65 -0.10 -11.48
CA ILE A 496 -29.95 -0.52 -12.71
C ILE A 496 -30.52 -1.84 -13.27
N TYR A 497 -30.93 -1.82 -14.54
CA TYR A 497 -31.18 -3.00 -15.37
C TYR A 497 -30.50 -2.85 -16.74
N PRO A 498 -30.22 -3.96 -17.44
CA PRO A 498 -29.66 -3.96 -18.79
C PRO A 498 -30.77 -3.73 -19.81
N ILE A 499 -30.54 -2.84 -20.76
CA ILE A 499 -31.37 -2.75 -21.97
C ILE A 499 -30.86 -3.83 -22.93
N ASP A 500 -31.58 -4.96 -23.00
CA ASP A 500 -31.54 -5.81 -24.20
C ASP A 500 -32.09 -4.96 -25.35
N ASN A 501 -31.27 -4.74 -26.36
CA ASN A 501 -31.55 -3.86 -27.50
C ASN A 501 -32.59 -4.49 -28.45
N PRO A 502 -33.85 -4.02 -28.53
CA PRO A 502 -34.72 -4.38 -29.63
C PRO A 502 -34.75 -3.17 -30.56
N LYS A 503 -33.91 -3.20 -31.61
CA LYS A 503 -34.02 -2.41 -32.85
C LYS A 503 -34.75 -1.06 -32.69
N ILE A 504 -33.97 0.03 -32.63
CA ILE A 504 -34.50 1.38 -32.87
C ILE A 504 -35.12 1.41 -34.28
N SER A 505 -36.44 1.27 -34.35
CA SER A 505 -37.22 1.80 -35.47
C SER A 505 -37.31 3.30 -35.26
N ASN A 506 -36.70 4.06 -36.16
CA ASN A 506 -36.90 5.49 -36.28
C ASN A 506 -38.40 5.80 -36.33
N ASN A 507 -38.93 6.51 -35.34
CA ASN A 507 -39.98 7.49 -35.62
C ASN A 507 -40.00 8.60 -34.56
N LYS A 508 -39.83 9.82 -35.07
CA LYS A 508 -40.02 11.10 -34.38
C LYS A 508 -41.42 11.16 -33.76
N LYS A 509 -41.52 11.77 -32.57
CA LYS A 509 -42.34 12.97 -32.37
C LYS A 509 -42.04 13.63 -31.02
N GLN A 510 -41.80 14.93 -31.11
CA GLN A 510 -41.73 15.88 -30.01
C GLN A 510 -43.02 15.82 -29.17
N ASN A 511 -42.89 15.96 -27.86
CA ASN A 511 -43.83 16.78 -27.10
C ASN A 511 -43.16 17.33 -25.85
N SER A 512 -43.03 18.65 -25.84
CA SER A 512 -42.65 19.50 -24.74
C SER A 512 -43.69 19.46 -23.63
N ARG A 513 -43.28 19.16 -22.39
CA ARG A 513 -43.94 19.70 -21.19
C ARG A 513 -42.88 20.09 -20.17
N SER A 514 -42.84 21.40 -19.92
CA SER A 514 -42.14 22.07 -18.83
C SER A 514 -42.71 21.63 -17.48
N VAL A 515 -41.82 21.22 -16.56
CA VAL A 515 -42.11 21.20 -15.13
C VAL A 515 -40.94 21.89 -14.42
N ASN A 516 -41.26 22.94 -13.66
CA ASN A 516 -40.34 23.77 -12.91
C ASN A 516 -39.54 22.97 -11.86
N PRO A 517 -38.25 23.27 -11.63
CA PRO A 517 -37.51 22.72 -10.51
C PRO A 517 -37.76 23.57 -9.24
N THR A 518 -38.40 22.98 -8.23
CA THR A 518 -38.28 23.47 -6.85
C THR A 518 -36.94 22.98 -6.28
N LEU A 519 -36.12 23.96 -5.89
CA LEU A 519 -34.88 23.84 -5.14
C LEU A 519 -35.09 23.04 -3.84
N PHE A 520 -34.19 22.10 -3.53
CA PHE A 520 -33.27 22.13 -2.38
C PHE A 520 -32.29 20.96 -2.45
#